data_AF-A0A537QRD4-F1
#
_entry.id   AF-A0A537QRD4-F1
#
_cell.length_a   1.000
_cell.length_b   1.000
_cell.length_c   1.000
_cell.angle_alpha   90.00
_cell.angle_beta   90.00
_cell.angle_gamma   90.00
#
_symmetry.space_group_name_H-M   'P 1'
#
loop_
_entity.id
_entity.type
_entity.pdbx_description
1 polymer ?
#
loop_
_entity_poly.entity_id
_entity_poly.type
_entity_poly.pdbx_seq_one_letter_code
_entity_poly.pdbx_strand_id
1 'polypeptide(L)'
;RLYRFADRNPAIRIRATSYTHDALVLGHFRRFIAINGALEVDITGQVNAETAQGRHIGLVGGQMDFVRAANRAAEGRSIIAMQSTNRDRTRSRIVAKLADGVVTTPRAEADLVVTEHGIAELRGRTLSECARALVSIADPAFRAELERANERLV
;
A
#
# COMPACT_ATOMS: atom_id res chain seq x y z
N ARG A 1 -25.84 2.31 13.82
CA ARG A 1 -25.46 3.74 13.97
C ARG A 1 -25.14 4.39 12.63
N LEU A 2 -24.17 3.89 11.85
CA LEU A 2 -23.83 4.39 10.51
C LEU A 2 -25.04 4.48 9.56
N TYR A 3 -25.78 3.38 9.37
CA TYR A 3 -26.92 3.37 8.44
C TYR A 3 -28.00 4.38 8.81
N ARG A 4 -28.26 4.59 10.11
CA ARG A 4 -29.21 5.59 10.58
C ARG A 4 -28.74 7.03 10.30
N PHE A 5 -27.43 7.28 10.39
CA PHE A 5 -26.85 8.58 10.02
C PHE A 5 -26.91 8.82 8.50
N ALA A 6 -26.80 7.76 7.71
CA ALA A 6 -26.82 7.85 6.25
C ALA A 6 -28.23 7.94 5.67
N ASP A 7 -29.22 7.39 6.36
CA ASP A 7 -30.61 7.37 5.91
C ASP A 7 -31.11 8.78 5.59
N ARG A 8 -31.41 9.01 4.31
CA ARG A 8 -31.90 10.28 3.74
C ARG A 8 -31.06 11.52 4.08
N ASN A 9 -29.77 11.36 4.34
CA ASN A 9 -28.88 12.47 4.68
C ASN A 9 -28.38 13.21 3.41
N PRO A 10 -28.78 14.47 3.17
CA PRO A 10 -28.40 15.21 1.96
C PRO A 10 -26.90 15.54 1.87
N ALA A 11 -26.16 15.42 2.98
CA ALA A 11 -24.70 15.56 2.98
C ALA A 11 -23.98 14.34 2.36
N ILE A 12 -24.69 13.22 2.17
CA ILE A 12 -24.13 12.00 1.56
C ILE A 12 -24.70 11.83 0.16
N ARG A 13 -23.81 11.69 -0.83
CA ARG A 13 -24.19 11.39 -2.20
C ARG A 13 -23.57 10.07 -2.63
N ILE A 14 -24.41 9.08 -2.91
CA ILE A 14 -23.97 7.82 -3.51
C ILE A 14 -23.91 8.01 -5.03
N ARG A 15 -22.80 7.60 -5.63
CA ARG A 15 -22.55 7.70 -7.08
C ARG A 15 -21.96 6.39 -7.57
N ALA A 16 -22.07 6.14 -8.87
CA ALA A 16 -21.48 4.96 -9.50
C ALA A 16 -19.95 4.91 -9.28
N THR A 17 -19.38 3.70 -9.29
CA THR A 17 -17.93 3.48 -9.19
C THR A 17 -17.17 4.20 -10.30
N SER A 18 -17.74 4.26 -11.51
CA SER A 18 -17.20 5.04 -12.64
C SER A 18 -17.02 6.54 -12.36
N TYR A 19 -17.62 7.07 -11.30
CA TYR A 19 -17.40 8.45 -10.85
C TYR A 19 -16.53 8.48 -9.58
N THR A 20 -16.83 7.62 -8.60
CA THR A 20 -16.15 7.64 -7.30
C THR A 20 -14.75 7.04 -7.32
N HIS A 21 -14.41 6.26 -8.35
CA HIS A 21 -13.10 5.64 -8.55
C HIS A 21 -12.39 6.18 -9.80
N ASP A 22 -12.93 7.20 -10.46
CA ASP A 22 -12.24 7.81 -11.59
C ASP A 22 -11.06 8.66 -11.07
N ALA A 23 -9.84 8.28 -11.45
CA ALA A 23 -8.61 8.95 -11.03
C ALA A 23 -8.53 10.43 -11.49
N LEU A 24 -9.24 10.82 -12.57
CA LEU A 24 -9.34 12.21 -13.01
C LEU A 24 -10.32 13.01 -12.16
N VAL A 25 -11.41 12.38 -11.69
CA VAL A 25 -12.35 12.99 -10.75
C VAL A 25 -11.70 13.16 -9.38
N LEU A 26 -11.11 12.09 -8.85
CA LEU A 26 -10.44 12.10 -7.55
C LEU A 26 -9.17 12.98 -7.56
N GLY A 27 -8.41 12.97 -8.66
CA GLY A 27 -7.19 13.77 -8.81
C GLY A 27 -7.43 15.29 -8.88
N HIS A 28 -8.69 15.76 -8.99
CA HIS A 28 -9.02 17.19 -8.89
C HIS A 28 -8.91 17.74 -7.47
N PHE A 29 -8.98 16.88 -6.45
CA PHE A 29 -8.77 17.32 -5.08
C PHE A 29 -7.29 17.63 -4.87
N ARG A 30 -6.97 18.91 -4.60
CA ARG A 30 -5.57 19.36 -4.41
C ARG A 30 -4.81 18.48 -3.42
N ARG A 31 -5.42 18.14 -2.28
CA ARG A 31 -4.84 17.32 -1.21
C ARG A 31 -5.60 16.01 -1.06
N PHE A 32 -5.45 15.13 -2.05
CA PHE A 32 -6.08 13.82 -2.04
C PHE A 32 -5.20 12.78 -1.33
N ILE A 33 -5.64 12.29 -0.18
CA ILE A 33 -4.89 11.29 0.60
C ILE A 33 -5.61 9.95 0.48
N ALA A 34 -4.95 8.98 -0.15
CA ALA A 34 -5.43 7.61 -0.26
C ALA A 34 -4.75 6.75 0.81
N ILE A 35 -5.51 6.03 1.64
CA ILE A 35 -4.99 5.11 2.64
C ILE A 35 -5.57 3.74 2.38
N ASN A 36 -4.70 2.77 2.06
CA ASN A 36 -5.07 1.39 1.77
C ASN A 36 -4.25 0.43 2.63
N GLY A 37 -4.76 -0.79 2.80
CA GLY A 37 -4.01 -1.89 3.40
C GLY A 37 -3.30 -2.72 2.34
N ALA A 38 -2.27 -3.45 2.73
CA ALA A 38 -1.65 -4.49 1.92
C ALA A 38 -1.50 -5.75 2.75
N LEU A 39 -1.39 -6.93 2.12
CA LEU A 39 -0.99 -8.18 2.74
C LEU A 39 0.52 -8.24 2.93
N GLU A 40 1.27 -7.94 1.87
CA GLU A 40 2.73 -7.94 1.85
C GLU A 40 3.26 -6.79 0.97
N VAL A 41 4.45 -6.32 1.30
CA VAL A 41 5.24 -5.39 0.46
C VAL A 41 6.63 -5.97 0.30
N ASP A 42 7.12 -6.10 -0.94
CA ASP A 42 8.51 -6.51 -1.14
C ASP A 42 9.49 -5.34 -1.01
N ILE A 43 10.77 -5.62 -0.76
CA ILE A 43 11.83 -4.61 -0.62
C ILE A 43 12.03 -3.73 -1.87
N THR A 44 11.44 -4.08 -3.02
CA THR A 44 11.48 -3.24 -4.21
C THR A 44 10.31 -2.25 -4.28
N GLY A 45 9.33 -2.38 -3.36
CA GLY A 45 8.14 -1.55 -3.28
C GLY A 45 6.92 -2.13 -3.99
N GLN A 46 6.94 -3.38 -4.45
CA GLN A 46 5.72 -4.00 -4.97
C GLN A 46 4.78 -4.36 -3.83
N VAL A 47 3.48 -4.15 -4.05
CA VAL A 47 2.46 -4.36 -3.04
C VAL A 47 1.52 -5.48 -3.48
N ASN A 48 1.28 -6.43 -2.59
CA ASN A 48 0.27 -7.47 -2.74
C ASN A 48 -0.84 -7.25 -1.70
N ALA A 49 -2.08 -7.14 -2.15
CA ALA A 49 -3.26 -7.02 -1.29
C ALA A 49 -4.26 -8.18 -1.48
N GLU A 50 -3.93 -9.17 -2.29
CA GLU A 50 -4.88 -10.15 -2.80
C GLU A 50 -4.63 -11.56 -2.32
N THR A 51 -3.39 -12.01 -2.34
CA THR A 51 -3.04 -13.41 -2.12
C THR A 51 -2.15 -13.54 -0.89
N ALA A 52 -2.41 -14.54 -0.04
CA ALA A 52 -1.40 -15.00 0.91
C ALA A 52 -1.36 -16.52 0.91
N GLN A 53 -0.14 -17.07 0.90
CA GLN A 53 0.11 -18.51 0.87
C GLN A 53 -0.60 -19.22 -0.31
N GLY A 54 -0.56 -18.64 -1.51
CA GLY A 54 -1.21 -19.21 -2.69
C GLY A 54 -2.74 -19.18 -2.66
N ARG A 55 -3.37 -18.56 -1.66
CA ARG A 55 -4.83 -18.44 -1.57
C ARG A 55 -5.26 -16.99 -1.78
N HIS A 56 -6.22 -16.77 -2.67
CA HIS A 56 -6.90 -15.48 -2.79
C HIS A 56 -7.69 -15.19 -1.51
N ILE A 57 -7.34 -14.09 -0.85
CA ILE A 57 -7.97 -13.56 0.36
C ILE A 57 -8.72 -12.27 0.04
N GLY A 58 -8.21 -11.49 -0.92
CA GLY A 58 -8.77 -10.21 -1.33
C GLY A 58 -9.12 -10.13 -2.82
N LEU A 59 -9.76 -9.02 -3.18
CA LEU A 59 -9.98 -8.57 -4.55
C LEU A 59 -9.03 -7.38 -4.80
N VAL A 60 -8.55 -7.21 -6.04
CA VAL A 60 -7.83 -5.99 -6.48
C VAL A 60 -8.56 -4.71 -6.01
N GLY A 61 -9.89 -4.73 -6.15
CA GLY A 61 -10.76 -3.62 -5.77
C GLY A 61 -10.38 -2.32 -6.46
N GLY A 62 -10.64 -1.20 -5.78
CA GLY A 62 -10.32 0.15 -6.24
C GLY A 62 -8.97 0.67 -5.80
N GLN A 63 -8.17 -0.10 -5.05
CA GLN A 63 -6.95 0.41 -4.40
C GLN A 63 -6.06 1.20 -5.37
N MET A 64 -5.82 0.61 -6.54
CA MET A 64 -4.97 1.19 -7.56
C MET A 64 -5.56 2.52 -8.09
N ASP A 65 -6.88 2.62 -8.25
CA ASP A 65 -7.53 3.85 -8.71
C ASP A 65 -7.25 5.03 -7.76
N PHE A 66 -7.32 4.77 -6.46
CA PHE A 66 -7.01 5.75 -5.42
C PHE A 66 -5.51 6.07 -5.34
N VAL A 67 -4.62 5.09 -5.56
CA VAL A 67 -3.17 5.31 -5.65
C VAL A 67 -2.86 6.28 -6.80
N ARG A 68 -3.39 6.04 -8.01
CA ARG A 68 -3.17 6.93 -9.16
C ARG A 68 -3.78 8.30 -8.96
N ALA A 69 -4.97 8.38 -8.37
CA ALA A 69 -5.60 9.65 -8.05
C ALA A 69 -4.73 10.49 -7.11
N ALA A 70 -4.20 9.87 -6.04
CA ALA A 70 -3.32 10.53 -5.09
C ALA A 70 -2.00 10.95 -5.73
N ASN A 71 -1.40 10.09 -6.57
CA ASN A 71 -0.16 10.42 -7.28
C ASN A 71 -0.31 11.60 -8.26
N ARG A 72 -1.53 11.79 -8.81
CA ARG A 72 -1.87 12.89 -9.73
C ARG A 72 -2.19 14.22 -9.03
N ALA A 73 -2.76 14.17 -7.82
CA ALA A 73 -3.12 15.37 -7.08
C ALA A 73 -1.89 16.18 -6.66
N ALA A 74 -1.97 17.51 -6.71
CA ALA A 74 -0.82 18.41 -6.50
C ALA A 74 -0.13 18.23 -5.12
N GLU A 75 -0.92 17.93 -4.08
CA GLU A 75 -0.46 17.64 -2.71
C GLU A 75 -0.99 16.27 -2.26
N GLY A 76 -1.26 15.38 -3.21
CA GLY A 76 -1.77 14.06 -2.91
C GLY A 76 -0.68 13.11 -2.42
N ARG A 77 -1.10 12.14 -1.59
CA ARG A 77 -0.23 11.06 -1.10
C ARG A 77 -0.99 9.76 -1.06
N SER A 78 -0.33 8.69 -1.50
CA SER A 78 -0.83 7.33 -1.39
C SER A 78 -0.10 6.60 -0.28
N ILE A 79 -0.85 6.04 0.66
CA ILE A 79 -0.32 5.40 1.86
C ILE A 79 -0.78 3.95 1.87
N ILE A 80 0.19 3.04 1.91
CA ILE A 80 -0.02 1.64 2.27
C ILE A 80 0.27 1.49 3.75
N ALA A 81 -0.77 1.27 4.55
CA ALA A 81 -0.68 1.08 5.99
C ALA A 81 -0.86 -0.39 6.35
N MET A 82 0.12 -0.97 7.04
CA MET A 82 0.10 -2.38 7.42
C MET A 82 0.89 -2.64 8.70
N GLN A 83 0.55 -3.72 9.41
CA GLN A 83 1.44 -4.24 10.45
C GLN A 83 2.71 -4.78 9.80
N SER A 84 3.85 -4.63 10.47
CA SER A 84 5.13 -5.14 10.00
C SER A 84 5.22 -6.68 10.02
N THR A 85 4.40 -7.33 10.86
CA THR A 85 4.30 -8.80 10.96
C THR A 85 2.87 -9.32 10.79
N ASN A 86 2.72 -10.62 10.62
CA ASN A 86 1.45 -11.31 10.83
C ASN A 86 1.01 -11.24 12.31
N ARG A 87 -0.23 -11.65 12.57
CA ARG A 87 -0.88 -11.55 13.90
C ARG A 87 -0.11 -12.27 15.02
N ASP A 88 0.52 -13.40 14.70
CA ASP A 88 1.32 -14.24 15.59
C ASP A 88 2.81 -13.82 15.63
N ARG A 89 3.21 -12.80 14.88
CA ARG A 89 4.57 -12.25 14.81
C ARG A 89 5.65 -13.26 14.40
N THR A 90 5.24 -14.34 13.73
CA THR A 90 6.12 -15.40 13.23
C THR A 90 6.66 -15.11 11.83
N ARG A 91 6.05 -14.16 11.11
CA ARG A 91 6.45 -13.79 9.74
C ARG A 91 6.39 -12.28 9.54
N SER A 92 7.41 -11.77 8.86
CA SER A 92 7.39 -10.41 8.31
C SER A 92 6.37 -10.27 7.20
N ARG A 93 5.78 -9.08 7.09
CA ARG A 93 4.95 -8.67 5.94
C ARG A 93 5.70 -7.70 5.01
N ILE A 94 6.88 -7.24 5.41
CA ILE A 94 7.89 -6.72 4.48
C ILE A 94 8.77 -7.90 4.08
N VAL A 95 8.75 -8.27 2.81
CA VAL A 95 9.36 -9.52 2.31
C VAL A 95 10.47 -9.22 1.30
N ALA A 96 11.41 -10.14 1.11
CA ALA A 96 12.45 -9.97 0.08
C ALA A 96 11.87 -9.95 -1.34
N LYS A 97 10.83 -10.76 -1.58
CA LYS A 97 10.13 -10.87 -2.86
C LYS A 97 8.74 -11.43 -2.60
N LEU A 98 7.73 -10.93 -3.31
CA LEU A 98 6.37 -11.46 -3.22
C LEU A 98 6.33 -12.93 -3.67
N ALA A 99 5.84 -13.82 -2.81
CA ALA A 99 5.99 -15.28 -2.96
C ALA A 99 5.28 -15.85 -4.20
N ASP A 100 4.16 -15.25 -4.61
CA ASP A 100 3.31 -15.76 -5.69
C ASP A 100 3.37 -14.90 -6.97
N GLY A 101 4.26 -13.90 -7.02
CA GLY A 101 4.36 -12.96 -8.15
C GLY A 101 3.14 -12.06 -8.39
N VAL A 102 2.11 -12.17 -7.54
CA VAL A 102 0.90 -11.35 -7.59
C VAL A 102 1.22 -9.94 -7.10
N VAL A 103 0.95 -8.95 -7.95
CA VAL A 103 1.21 -7.53 -7.68
C VAL A 103 -0.08 -6.76 -7.88
N THR A 104 -0.60 -6.18 -6.80
CA THR A 104 -1.80 -5.32 -6.80
C THR A 104 -1.41 -3.86 -7.08
N THR A 105 -0.31 -3.39 -6.50
CA THR A 105 0.24 -2.05 -6.80
C THR A 105 1.69 -2.19 -7.24
N PRO A 106 2.01 -1.85 -8.50
CA PRO A 106 3.38 -1.88 -9.00
C PRO A 106 4.28 -0.92 -8.25
N ARG A 107 5.55 -1.29 -8.08
CA ARG A 107 6.56 -0.44 -7.40
C ARG A 107 6.69 0.98 -7.97
N ALA A 108 6.41 1.16 -9.25
CA ALA A 108 6.45 2.48 -9.91
C ALA A 108 5.35 3.44 -9.44
N GLU A 109 4.27 2.90 -8.86
CA GLU A 109 3.11 3.65 -8.35
C GLU A 109 3.14 3.80 -6.83
N ALA A 110 4.08 3.11 -6.14
CA ALA A 110 4.19 3.16 -4.69
C ALA A 110 4.70 4.53 -4.22
N ASP A 111 4.09 5.06 -3.15
CA ASP A 111 4.44 6.35 -2.55
C ASP A 111 4.93 6.18 -1.12
N LEU A 112 4.02 5.95 -0.18
CA LEU A 112 4.35 5.74 1.23
C LEU A 112 3.97 4.34 1.69
N VAL A 113 4.84 3.72 2.47
CA VAL A 113 4.53 2.51 3.25
C VAL A 113 4.70 2.84 4.73
N VAL A 114 3.72 2.47 5.54
CA VAL A 114 3.67 2.78 6.97
C VAL A 114 3.45 1.50 7.76
N THR A 115 4.27 1.33 8.78
CA THR A 115 4.13 0.29 9.81
C THR A 115 4.14 0.92 11.20
N GLU A 116 3.95 0.10 12.23
CA GLU A 116 4.15 0.48 13.63
C GLU A 116 5.59 0.93 13.95
N HIS A 117 6.56 0.73 13.03
CA HIS A 117 7.96 1.11 13.22
C HIS A 117 8.37 2.39 12.46
N GLY A 118 7.51 2.94 11.60
CA GLY A 118 7.80 4.20 10.91
C GLY A 118 7.20 4.30 9.51
N ILE A 119 7.80 5.19 8.72
CA ILE A 119 7.34 5.55 7.37
C ILE A 119 8.51 5.37 6.40
N ALA A 120 8.26 4.66 5.30
CA ALA A 120 9.17 4.54 4.16
C ALA A 120 8.60 5.34 2.97
N GLU A 121 9.38 6.31 2.48
CA GLU A 121 9.05 7.04 1.25
C GLU A 121 9.74 6.37 0.05
N LEU A 122 8.94 5.97 -0.94
CA LEU A 122 9.40 5.19 -2.10
C LEU A 122 9.33 5.98 -3.41
N ARG A 123 8.43 6.97 -3.49
CA ARG A 123 8.24 7.76 -4.72
C ARG A 123 9.54 8.47 -5.12
N GLY A 124 9.98 8.23 -6.36
CA GLY A 124 11.18 8.86 -6.92
C GLY A 124 12.50 8.33 -6.34
N ARG A 125 12.48 7.24 -5.57
CA ARG A 125 13.67 6.60 -5.02
C ARG A 125 14.17 5.47 -5.93
N THR A 126 15.48 5.21 -5.86
CA THR A 126 16.09 4.02 -6.47
C THR A 126 15.68 2.75 -5.74
N LEU A 127 15.82 1.58 -6.38
CA LEU A 127 15.52 0.29 -5.73
C LEU A 127 16.31 0.09 -4.43
N SER A 128 17.57 0.52 -4.40
CA SER A 128 18.45 0.39 -3.23
C SER A 128 17.99 1.30 -2.07
N GLU A 129 17.52 2.50 -2.38
CA GLU A 129 16.93 3.41 -1.39
C GLU A 129 15.59 2.90 -0.87
N CYS A 130 14.71 2.41 -1.75
CA CYS A 130 13.45 1.78 -1.38
C CYS A 130 13.68 0.61 -0.43
N ALA A 131 14.62 -0.27 -0.75
CA ALA A 131 14.93 -1.43 0.07
C ALA A 131 15.42 -1.01 1.47
N ARG A 132 16.37 -0.07 1.56
CA ARG A 132 16.83 0.47 2.85
C ARG A 132 15.67 1.08 3.65
N ALA A 133 14.82 1.87 3.01
CA ALA A 133 13.68 2.52 3.66
C ALA A 133 12.69 1.47 4.20
N LEU A 134 12.33 0.46 3.41
CA LEU A 134 11.42 -0.61 3.80
C LEU A 134 11.98 -1.48 4.92
N VAL A 135 13.27 -1.84 4.85
CA VAL A 135 13.96 -2.57 5.93
C VAL A 135 13.90 -1.79 7.24
N SER A 136 14.11 -0.47 7.20
CA SER A 136 14.13 0.36 8.40
C SER A 136 12.79 0.40 9.15
N ILE A 137 11.68 0.11 8.46
CA ILE A 137 10.33 0.07 9.02
C ILE A 137 9.80 -1.37 9.18
N ALA A 138 10.61 -2.39 8.93
CA ALA A 138 10.27 -3.78 9.25
C ALA A 138 10.39 -4.05 10.76
N ASP A 139 9.76 -5.11 11.23
CA ASP A 139 9.95 -5.58 12.62
C ASP A 139 11.44 -5.90 12.86
N PRO A 140 12.04 -5.42 13.97
CA PRO A 140 13.45 -5.62 14.27
C PRO A 140 13.93 -7.07 14.14
N ALA A 141 13.07 -8.05 14.42
CA ALA A 141 13.41 -9.48 14.33
C ALA A 141 13.76 -9.94 12.90
N PHE A 142 13.26 -9.26 11.87
CA PHE A 142 13.43 -9.68 10.47
C PHE A 142 14.38 -8.78 9.65
N ARG A 143 14.85 -7.66 10.20
CA ARG A 143 15.69 -6.70 9.46
C ARG A 143 16.98 -7.32 8.93
N ALA A 144 17.70 -8.06 9.77
CA ALA A 144 18.96 -8.69 9.37
C ALA A 144 18.78 -9.72 8.24
N GLU A 145 17.63 -10.39 8.16
CA GLU A 145 17.31 -11.28 7.04
C GLU A 145 17.05 -10.50 5.75
N LEU A 146 16.26 -9.42 5.84
CA LEU A 146 15.94 -8.57 4.70
C LEU A 146 17.17 -7.83 4.17
N GLU A 147 18.09 -7.39 5.04
CA GLU A 147 19.37 -6.77 4.64
C GLU A 147 20.20 -7.73 3.81
N ARG A 148 20.37 -8.99 4.26
CA ARG A 148 21.07 -10.04 3.51
C ARG A 148 20.39 -10.36 2.18
N ALA A 149 19.06 -10.28 2.13
CA ALA A 149 18.32 -10.49 0.89
C ALA A 149 18.50 -9.31 -0.09
N ASN A 150 18.55 -8.08 0.42
CA ASN A 150 18.77 -6.87 -0.36
C ASN A 150 20.11 -6.91 -1.12
N GLU A 151 21.21 -7.29 -0.45
CA GLU A 151 22.54 -7.42 -1.07
C GLU A 151 22.59 -8.41 -2.26
N ARG A 152 21.62 -9.32 -2.36
CA ARG A 152 21.53 -10.31 -3.44
C ARG A 152 20.64 -9.86 -4.60
N LEU A 153 19.75 -8.90 -4.36
CA LEU A 153 18.65 -8.54 -5.26
C LEU A 153 18.83 -7.19 -5.95
N VAL A 154 19.64 -6.29 -5.37
CA VAL A 154 19.88 -4.91 -5.84
C VAL A 154 21.36 -4.61 -5.81
#